data_AF-A0A3N5GY83-F1
#
_entry.id   AF-A0A3N5GY83-F1
#
_cell.length_a   1.000
_cell.length_b   1.000
_cell.length_c   1.000
_cell.angle_alpha   90.00
_cell.angle_beta   90.00
_cell.angle_gamma   90.00
#
_symmetry.space_group_name_H-M   'P 1'
#
loop_
_entity.id
_entity.type
_entity.pdbx_description
1 polymer ?
#
loop_
_entity_poly.entity_id
_entity_poly.type
_entity_poly.pdbx_seq_one_letter_code
_entity_poly.pdbx_strand_id
1 'polypeptide(L)'
;MREIKQDIFAVQEELKNRGITLLIVIVPNKSTIYPDYMPAEIPVIGERSRLDQLSSYLRRGDKKIRVLDLRPALREARKEHQIYYSTDTHWNDYGAHAAYSRIISTLGQAYPVLQPHPLADFRYESFGMQTLDLSVNIGASILKEEKFQLKPTFDSATNYKTLALDNGRRITLSWNPDQRLPRALIYHDSFFFQVNPMLGAHFSNATYIPHYTGDGIWDLDWIDQQDPDIIIVEFAERYIHDLTRLLKP
;
A
#
# COMPACT_ATOMS: atom_id res chain seq x y z
N MET A 1 14.37 14.98 -5.76
CA MET A 1 15.00 13.63 -5.81
C MET A 1 16.17 13.46 -4.85
N ARG A 2 17.18 14.36 -4.87
CA ARG A 2 18.31 14.29 -3.93
C ARG A 2 17.87 14.30 -2.45
N GLU A 3 17.08 15.31 -2.07
CA GLU A 3 16.52 15.45 -0.72
C GLU A 3 15.70 14.22 -0.31
N ILE A 4 14.69 13.83 -1.11
CA ILE A 4 13.91 12.60 -0.89
C ILE A 4 14.80 11.38 -0.62
N LYS A 5 15.85 11.17 -1.41
CA LYS A 5 16.77 10.03 -1.19
C LYS A 5 17.53 10.14 0.14
N GLN A 6 17.94 11.35 0.52
CA GLN A 6 18.64 11.60 1.78
C GLN A 6 17.73 11.33 2.97
N ASP A 7 16.49 11.82 2.93
CA ASP A 7 15.49 11.62 3.99
C ASP A 7 15.15 10.14 4.15
N ILE A 8 14.83 9.43 3.05
CA ILE A 8 14.58 7.98 3.10
C ILE A 8 15.77 7.24 3.71
N PHE A 9 16.98 7.57 3.29
CA PHE A 9 18.17 6.89 3.79
C PHE A 9 18.42 7.17 5.28
N ALA A 10 18.21 8.41 5.73
CA ALA A 10 18.39 8.78 7.13
C ALA A 10 17.43 7.99 8.03
N VAL A 11 16.13 7.98 7.70
CA VAL A 11 15.13 7.20 8.43
C VAL A 11 15.42 5.71 8.36
N GLN A 12 15.82 5.19 7.19
CA GLN A 12 16.16 3.78 7.06
C GLN A 12 17.33 3.37 7.96
N GLU A 13 18.38 4.18 8.07
CA GLU A 13 19.53 3.88 8.94
C GLU A 13 19.18 4.03 10.43
N GLU A 14 18.37 5.03 10.79
CA GLU A 14 17.86 5.18 12.15
C GLU A 14 17.05 3.95 12.60
N LEU A 15 16.07 3.54 11.79
CA LEU A 15 15.25 2.36 12.07
C LEU A 15 16.09 1.08 12.08
N LYS A 16 17.05 0.96 11.16
CA LYS A 16 17.98 -0.19 11.14
C LYS A 16 18.82 -0.26 12.41
N ASN A 17 19.28 0.86 12.97
CA ASN A 17 20.00 0.87 14.25
C ASN A 17 19.13 0.41 15.42
N ARG A 18 17.80 0.51 15.29
CA ARG A 18 16.80 -0.03 16.22
C ARG A 18 16.39 -1.47 15.91
N GLY A 19 16.96 -2.11 14.88
CA GLY A 19 16.58 -3.45 14.42
C GLY A 19 15.30 -3.51 13.58
N ILE A 20 14.77 -2.36 13.14
CA ILE A 20 13.49 -2.23 12.46
C ILE A 20 13.69 -2.19 10.94
N THR A 21 12.93 -2.99 10.20
CA THR A 21 12.94 -2.98 8.73
C THR A 21 11.95 -1.98 8.17
N LEU A 22 12.44 -0.94 7.49
CA LEU A 22 11.59 -0.03 6.70
C LEU A 22 11.34 -0.58 5.28
N LEU A 23 10.08 -0.56 4.85
CA LEU A 23 9.68 -0.75 3.46
C LEU A 23 8.78 0.41 3.01
N ILE A 24 9.25 1.17 2.03
CA ILE A 24 8.44 2.20 1.38
C ILE A 24 7.76 1.59 0.16
N VAL A 25 6.45 1.74 0.04
CA VAL A 25 5.64 1.17 -1.04
C VAL A 25 5.02 2.30 -1.85
N ILE A 26 5.23 2.29 -3.17
CA ILE A 26 4.65 3.30 -4.06
C ILE A 26 3.56 2.65 -4.90
N VAL A 27 2.33 3.14 -4.74
CA VAL A 27 1.18 2.71 -5.51
C VAL A 27 1.05 3.56 -6.78
N PRO A 28 1.12 2.99 -7.99
CA PRO A 28 0.92 3.77 -9.21
C PRO A 28 -0.54 4.20 -9.36
N ASN A 29 -0.76 5.31 -10.06
CA ASN A 29 -2.11 5.72 -10.42
C ASN A 29 -2.68 4.75 -11.47
N LYS A 30 -4.02 4.69 -11.53
CA LYS A 30 -4.76 3.94 -12.55
C LYS A 30 -4.29 4.28 -13.97
N SER A 31 -4.08 5.56 -14.29
CA SER A 31 -3.60 6.01 -15.62
C SER A 31 -2.17 5.56 -15.96
N THR A 32 -1.32 5.29 -14.96
CA THR A 32 0.03 4.75 -15.18
C THR A 32 0.01 3.26 -15.53
N ILE A 33 -0.99 2.54 -15.04
CA ILE A 33 -1.21 1.11 -15.30
C ILE A 33 -2.07 0.89 -16.56
N TYR A 34 -3.04 1.78 -16.81
CA TYR A 34 -3.98 1.77 -17.92
C TYR A 34 -3.85 3.02 -18.81
N PRO A 35 -2.67 3.31 -19.38
CA PRO A 35 -2.51 4.47 -20.26
C PRO A 35 -3.34 4.34 -21.54
N ASP A 36 -3.60 3.11 -21.99
CA ASP A 36 -4.32 2.80 -23.24
C ASP A 36 -5.81 3.19 -23.23
N TYR A 37 -6.34 3.52 -22.04
CA TYR A 37 -7.72 4.01 -21.87
C TYR A 37 -7.81 5.54 -21.84
N MET A 38 -6.67 6.25 -21.93
CA MET A 38 -6.66 7.71 -22.03
C MET A 38 -6.97 8.14 -23.47
N PRO A 39 -7.81 9.18 -23.68
CA PRO A 39 -8.04 9.74 -25.01
C PRO A 39 -6.74 10.20 -25.67
N ALA A 40 -6.56 9.89 -26.95
CA ALA A 40 -5.35 10.22 -27.71
C ALA A 40 -5.12 11.73 -27.84
N GLU A 41 -6.17 12.53 -27.65
CA GLU A 41 -6.16 13.99 -27.69
C GLU A 41 -5.51 14.60 -26.45
N ILE A 42 -5.36 13.84 -25.34
CA ILE A 42 -4.69 14.33 -24.13
C ILE A 42 -3.18 14.13 -24.30
N PRO A 43 -2.39 15.21 -24.39
CA PRO A 43 -0.96 15.09 -24.62
C PRO A 43 -0.25 14.53 -23.38
N VAL A 44 0.67 13.58 -23.61
CA VAL A 44 1.62 13.14 -22.59
C VAL A 44 2.72 14.19 -22.45
N ILE A 45 2.78 14.84 -21.29
CA ILE A 45 3.79 15.86 -21.02
C ILE A 45 5.07 15.21 -20.48
N GLY A 46 6.13 15.25 -21.28
CA GLY A 46 7.46 14.73 -20.94
C GLY A 46 7.60 13.22 -21.12
N GLU A 47 8.85 12.75 -21.18
CA GLU A 47 9.16 11.33 -21.45
C GLU A 47 9.26 10.48 -20.18
N ARG A 48 9.42 11.11 -19.02
CA ARG A 48 9.67 10.42 -17.74
C ARG A 48 8.77 10.94 -16.64
N SER A 49 7.98 10.06 -16.05
CA SER A 49 7.17 10.38 -14.89
C SER A 49 8.04 10.71 -13.67
N ARG A 50 7.45 11.35 -12.65
CA ARG A 50 8.12 11.58 -11.35
C ARG A 50 8.60 10.27 -10.73
N LEU A 51 7.81 9.19 -10.86
CA LEU A 51 8.18 7.87 -10.37
C LEU A 51 9.35 7.25 -11.16
N ASP A 52 9.44 7.48 -12.47
CA ASP A 52 10.61 7.07 -13.27
C ASP A 52 11.88 7.78 -12.82
N GLN A 53 11.79 9.09 -12.60
CA GLN A 53 12.90 9.89 -12.12
C GLN A 53 13.36 9.44 -10.73
N LEU A 54 12.42 9.24 -9.79
CA LEU A 54 12.72 8.75 -8.44
C LEU A 54 13.34 7.35 -8.52
N SER A 55 12.69 6.39 -9.18
CA SER A 55 13.15 5.00 -9.29
C SER A 55 14.54 4.91 -9.92
N SER A 56 14.78 5.66 -11.01
CA SER A 56 16.09 5.75 -11.64
C SER A 56 17.13 6.37 -10.72
N TYR A 57 16.77 7.39 -9.94
CA TYR A 57 17.70 8.06 -9.03
C TYR A 57 18.07 7.19 -7.81
N LEU A 58 17.10 6.44 -7.27
CA LEU A 58 17.32 5.51 -6.17
C LEU A 58 18.21 4.32 -6.59
N ARG A 59 18.04 3.80 -7.81
CA ARG A 59 18.88 2.71 -8.36
C ARG A 59 20.34 3.09 -8.64
N ARG A 60 20.63 4.37 -8.91
CA ARG A 60 21.94 4.85 -9.38
C ARG A 60 22.99 5.07 -8.29
N GLY A 61 22.69 4.83 -7.01
CA GLY A 61 23.66 5.06 -5.94
C GLY A 61 24.03 3.81 -5.16
N ASP A 62 25.10 3.93 -4.38
CA ASP A 62 25.68 2.83 -3.61
C ASP A 62 24.83 2.44 -2.39
N LYS A 63 23.90 3.32 -2.01
CA LYS A 63 22.98 3.10 -0.89
C LYS A 63 21.80 2.26 -1.35
N LYS A 64 21.63 1.08 -0.74
CA LYS A 64 20.46 0.21 -0.95
C LYS A 64 19.24 0.84 -0.27
N ILE A 65 18.37 1.47 -1.06
CA ILE A 65 17.12 2.08 -0.60
C ILE A 65 15.96 1.11 -0.79
N ARG A 66 15.21 0.80 0.28
CA ARG A 66 14.07 -0.13 0.25
C ARG A 66 12.76 0.56 -0.18
N VAL A 67 12.72 0.98 -1.44
CA VAL A 67 11.50 1.48 -2.10
C VAL A 67 10.98 0.42 -3.07
N LEU A 68 9.73 0.04 -2.88
CA LEU A 68 9.00 -0.92 -3.69
C LEU A 68 8.07 -0.20 -4.67
N ASP A 69 8.47 -0.19 -5.94
CA ASP A 69 7.64 0.22 -7.05
C ASP A 69 6.69 -0.92 -7.44
N LEU A 70 5.38 -0.71 -7.29
CA LEU A 70 4.38 -1.74 -7.59
C LEU A 70 4.02 -1.84 -9.09
N ARG A 71 4.52 -0.95 -9.95
CA ARG A 71 4.20 -0.98 -11.39
C ARG A 71 4.49 -2.32 -12.06
N PRO A 72 5.63 -3.00 -11.82
CA PRO A 72 5.89 -4.29 -12.45
C PRO A 72 4.86 -5.37 -12.06
N ALA A 73 4.52 -5.47 -10.76
CA ALA A 73 3.56 -6.46 -10.27
C ALA A 73 2.15 -6.20 -10.80
N LEU A 74 1.72 -4.94 -10.80
CA LEU A 74 0.39 -4.56 -11.29
C LEU A 74 0.28 -4.69 -12.82
N ARG A 75 1.34 -4.39 -13.57
CA ARG A 75 1.36 -4.62 -15.03
C ARG A 75 1.27 -6.09 -15.38
N GLU A 76 1.88 -6.97 -14.58
CA GLU A 76 1.75 -8.42 -14.78
C GLU A 76 0.32 -8.86 -14.49
N ALA A 77 -0.22 -8.50 -13.33
CA ALA A 77 -1.59 -8.87 -12.95
C ALA A 77 -2.66 -8.33 -13.91
N ARG A 78 -2.44 -7.14 -14.51
CA ARG A 78 -3.30 -6.55 -15.55
C ARG A 78 -3.50 -7.47 -16.76
N LYS A 79 -2.54 -8.34 -17.07
CA LYS A 79 -2.64 -9.25 -18.23
C LYS A 79 -3.70 -10.33 -18.03
N GLU A 80 -4.00 -10.68 -16.79
CA GLU A 80 -4.92 -11.76 -16.42
C GLU A 80 -6.27 -11.21 -15.94
N HIS A 81 -6.26 -10.08 -15.23
CA HIS A 81 -7.44 -9.49 -14.62
C HIS A 81 -7.52 -7.98 -14.83
N GLN A 82 -8.74 -7.45 -14.86
CA GLN A 82 -8.94 -6.04 -14.54
C GLN A 82 -8.57 -5.86 -13.06
N ILE A 83 -7.56 -5.04 -12.79
CA ILE A 83 -7.01 -4.81 -11.44
C ILE A 83 -7.38 -3.46 -10.83
N TYR A 84 -8.00 -2.55 -11.60
CA TYR A 84 -8.61 -1.32 -11.08
C TYR A 84 -10.07 -1.30 -11.48
N TYR A 85 -10.94 -0.83 -10.59
CA TYR A 85 -12.33 -0.59 -10.97
C TYR A 85 -12.37 0.47 -12.08
N SER A 86 -13.24 0.29 -13.06
CA SER A 86 -13.45 1.24 -14.17
C SER A 86 -14.04 2.56 -13.69
N THR A 87 -14.91 2.51 -12.70
CA THR A 87 -15.66 3.65 -12.13
C THR A 87 -15.16 4.09 -10.75
N ASP A 88 -13.98 3.60 -10.35
CA ASP A 88 -13.26 4.02 -9.14
C ASP A 88 -11.81 4.48 -9.46
N THR A 89 -11.17 5.25 -8.58
CA THR A 89 -9.75 5.63 -8.63
C THR A 89 -8.84 4.52 -8.11
N HIS A 90 -9.37 3.62 -7.27
CA HIS A 90 -8.62 2.57 -6.60
C HIS A 90 -8.55 1.27 -7.41
N TRP A 91 -7.61 0.42 -7.00
CA TRP A 91 -7.61 -0.96 -7.45
C TRP A 91 -8.85 -1.71 -6.97
N ASN A 92 -9.16 -2.84 -7.61
CA ASN A 92 -10.02 -3.86 -7.03
C ASN A 92 -9.18 -4.91 -6.29
N ASP A 93 -9.83 -5.95 -5.76
CA ASP A 93 -9.14 -6.92 -4.92
C ASP A 93 -8.11 -7.77 -5.68
N TYR A 94 -8.21 -7.91 -7.01
CA TYR A 94 -7.14 -8.53 -7.80
C TYR A 94 -5.88 -7.65 -7.82
N GLY A 95 -6.03 -6.33 -7.98
CA GLY A 95 -4.91 -5.40 -7.87
C GLY A 95 -4.33 -5.33 -6.46
N ALA A 96 -5.20 -5.37 -5.44
CA ALA A 96 -4.79 -5.43 -4.05
C ALA A 96 -4.00 -6.71 -3.74
N HIS A 97 -4.44 -7.88 -4.24
CA HIS A 97 -3.73 -9.15 -4.08
C HIS A 97 -2.35 -9.12 -4.75
N ALA A 98 -2.24 -8.55 -5.96
CA ALA A 98 -0.95 -8.40 -6.63
C ALA A 98 0.02 -7.50 -5.85
N ALA A 99 -0.49 -6.41 -5.26
CA ALA A 99 0.29 -5.54 -4.39
C ALA A 99 0.73 -6.25 -3.09
N TYR A 100 -0.23 -6.87 -2.39
CA TYR A 100 -0.01 -7.71 -1.20
C TYR A 100 1.07 -8.77 -1.44
N SER A 101 0.91 -9.56 -2.50
CA SER A 101 1.81 -10.66 -2.83
C SER A 101 3.23 -10.17 -3.04
N ARG A 102 3.38 -9.01 -3.72
CA ARG A 102 4.67 -8.39 -3.95
C ARG A 102 5.29 -7.82 -2.67
N ILE A 103 4.50 -7.21 -1.79
CA ILE A 103 4.94 -6.68 -0.49
C ILE A 103 5.46 -7.82 0.39
N ILE A 104 4.65 -8.86 0.61
CA ILE A 104 5.02 -10.01 1.44
C ILE A 104 6.23 -10.75 0.86
N SER A 105 6.28 -10.98 -0.46
CA SER A 105 7.47 -11.57 -1.09
C SER A 105 8.75 -10.74 -0.88
N THR A 106 8.62 -9.41 -0.87
CA THR A 106 9.77 -8.50 -0.67
C THR A 106 10.25 -8.54 0.78
N LEU A 107 9.31 -8.59 1.75
CA LEU A 107 9.64 -8.74 3.17
C LEU A 107 10.18 -10.14 3.49
N GLY A 108 9.69 -11.17 2.81
CA GLY A 108 10.11 -12.57 2.93
C GLY A 108 11.60 -12.81 2.72
N GLN A 109 12.29 -11.93 1.99
CA GLN A 109 13.75 -11.96 1.82
C GLN A 109 14.50 -11.75 3.14
N ALA A 110 13.94 -10.99 4.08
CA ALA A 110 14.51 -10.75 5.40
C ALA A 110 13.78 -11.54 6.50
N TYR A 111 12.52 -11.88 6.28
CA TYR A 111 11.66 -12.61 7.22
C TYR A 111 11.07 -13.85 6.53
N PRO A 112 11.78 -14.99 6.45
CA PRO A 112 11.37 -16.15 5.64
C PRO A 112 10.00 -16.74 5.98
N VAL A 113 9.49 -16.49 7.19
CA VAL A 113 8.13 -16.87 7.62
C VAL A 113 7.04 -16.15 6.82
N LEU A 114 7.35 -14.99 6.23
CA LEU A 114 6.43 -14.21 5.40
C LEU A 114 6.40 -14.75 3.98
N GLN A 115 5.35 -15.49 3.64
CA GLN A 115 5.12 -16.05 2.30
C GLN A 115 3.70 -15.70 1.83
N PRO A 116 3.52 -15.10 0.64
CA PRO A 116 2.19 -14.72 0.21
C PRO A 116 1.33 -15.94 -0.13
N HIS A 117 0.08 -15.89 0.29
CA HIS A 117 -0.94 -16.83 -0.18
C HIS A 117 -1.27 -16.60 -1.67
N PRO A 118 -1.27 -17.64 -2.52
CA PRO A 118 -1.65 -17.54 -3.92
C PRO A 118 -3.13 -17.13 -4.08
N LEU A 119 -3.54 -16.67 -5.27
CA LEU A 119 -4.94 -16.30 -5.54
C LEU A 119 -5.94 -17.44 -5.26
N ALA A 120 -5.50 -18.70 -5.43
CA ALA A 120 -6.32 -19.89 -5.16
C ALA A 120 -6.75 -20.04 -3.69
N ASP A 121 -6.07 -19.36 -2.77
CA ASP A 121 -6.37 -19.33 -1.33
C ASP A 121 -7.43 -18.27 -0.98
N PHE A 122 -8.05 -17.65 -1.99
CA PHE A 122 -9.09 -16.65 -1.83
C PHE A 122 -10.31 -17.00 -2.68
N ARG A 123 -11.49 -16.75 -2.12
CA ARG A 123 -12.75 -16.85 -2.85
C ARG A 123 -13.27 -15.47 -3.22
N TYR A 124 -13.85 -15.39 -4.41
CA TYR A 124 -14.56 -14.21 -4.87
C TYR A 124 -15.91 -14.07 -4.13
N GLU A 125 -16.18 -12.91 -3.54
CA GLU A 125 -17.45 -12.57 -2.90
C GLU A 125 -17.97 -11.25 -3.47
N SER A 126 -19.12 -11.30 -4.15
CA SER A 126 -19.76 -10.11 -4.73
C SER A 126 -20.62 -9.38 -3.72
N PHE A 127 -20.57 -8.04 -3.77
CA PHE A 127 -21.47 -7.12 -3.09
C PHE A 127 -22.44 -6.43 -4.06
N GLY A 128 -22.54 -6.95 -5.29
CA GLY A 128 -23.40 -6.40 -6.34
C GLY A 128 -22.92 -5.07 -6.92
N MET A 129 -23.76 -4.48 -7.76
CA MET A 129 -23.49 -3.23 -8.47
C MET A 129 -23.58 -2.02 -7.54
N GLN A 130 -22.50 -1.23 -7.44
CA GLN A 130 -22.41 -0.04 -6.60
C GLN A 130 -21.94 1.18 -7.39
N THR A 131 -22.33 2.36 -6.91
CA THR A 131 -21.75 3.62 -7.39
C THR A 131 -20.43 3.83 -6.65
N LEU A 132 -19.32 3.82 -7.39
CA LEU A 132 -17.97 3.90 -6.85
C LEU A 132 -17.40 5.33 -6.92
N ASP A 133 -16.18 5.55 -6.43
CA ASP A 133 -15.71 6.89 -6.08
C ASP A 133 -15.78 7.93 -7.23
N LEU A 134 -15.35 7.59 -8.45
CA LEU A 134 -15.29 8.50 -9.58
C LEU A 134 -16.70 8.83 -10.05
N SER A 135 -17.60 7.84 -10.02
CA SER A 135 -19.01 8.05 -10.35
C SER A 135 -19.66 9.02 -9.38
N VAL A 136 -19.40 8.87 -8.08
CA VAL A 136 -19.86 9.83 -7.06
C VAL A 136 -19.25 11.22 -7.31
N ASN A 137 -17.93 11.30 -7.56
CA ASN A 137 -17.22 12.57 -7.76
C ASN A 137 -17.69 13.36 -8.99
N ILE A 138 -18.15 12.70 -10.05
CA ILE A 138 -18.74 13.37 -11.22
C ILE A 138 -20.27 13.54 -11.14
N GLY A 139 -20.88 13.18 -10.00
CA GLY A 139 -22.34 13.26 -9.80
C GLY A 139 -23.15 12.26 -10.62
N ALA A 140 -22.53 11.20 -11.15
CA ALA A 140 -23.19 10.18 -11.94
C ALA A 140 -23.72 9.03 -11.06
N SER A 141 -25.04 8.86 -11.02
CA SER A 141 -25.69 7.75 -10.29
C SER A 141 -25.92 6.50 -11.16
N ILE A 142 -25.77 6.62 -12.48
CA ILE A 142 -26.01 5.55 -13.46
C ILE A 142 -24.78 4.68 -13.72
N LEU A 143 -23.58 5.21 -13.44
CA LEU A 143 -22.33 4.48 -13.60
C LEU A 143 -22.13 3.63 -12.34
N LYS A 144 -22.47 2.36 -12.47
CA LYS A 144 -22.27 1.36 -11.42
C LYS A 144 -21.31 0.30 -11.90
N GLU A 145 -20.57 -0.26 -10.96
CA GLU A 145 -19.68 -1.38 -11.19
C GLU A 145 -19.82 -2.38 -10.05
N GLU A 146 -19.59 -3.65 -10.35
CA GLU A 146 -19.65 -4.69 -9.34
C GLU A 146 -18.53 -4.49 -8.32
N LYS A 147 -18.93 -4.29 -7.06
CA LYS A 147 -18.00 -4.31 -5.94
C LYS A 147 -17.85 -5.75 -5.47
N PHE A 148 -16.62 -6.21 -5.29
CA PHE A 148 -16.34 -7.54 -4.77
C PHE A 148 -15.15 -7.51 -3.82
N GLN A 149 -14.94 -8.62 -3.12
CA GLN A 149 -13.77 -8.87 -2.28
C GLN A 149 -13.19 -10.26 -2.57
N LEU A 150 -11.87 -10.39 -2.45
CA LEU A 150 -11.18 -11.68 -2.37
C LEU A 150 -11.04 -12.07 -0.91
N LYS A 151 -11.93 -12.94 -0.44
CA LYS A 151 -11.96 -13.38 0.95
C LYS A 151 -11.07 -14.60 1.16
N PRO A 152 -10.18 -14.59 2.17
CA PRO A 152 -9.38 -15.78 2.52
C PRO A 152 -10.25 -17.02 2.71
N THR A 153 -9.78 -18.16 2.18
CA THR A 153 -10.37 -19.48 2.45
C THR A 153 -9.58 -20.27 3.49
N PHE A 154 -8.44 -19.74 3.93
CA PHE A 154 -7.65 -20.24 5.05
C PHE A 154 -8.05 -19.53 6.35
N ASP A 155 -7.84 -20.21 7.47
CA ASP A 155 -7.98 -19.59 8.78
C ASP A 155 -6.75 -18.71 9.05
N SER A 156 -6.96 -17.39 9.06
CA SER A 156 -5.87 -16.47 9.42
C SER A 156 -5.61 -16.45 10.92
N ALA A 157 -6.54 -16.90 11.77
CA ALA A 157 -6.56 -16.68 13.21
C ALA A 157 -6.39 -15.20 13.65
N THR A 158 -6.48 -14.27 12.70
CA THR A 158 -6.24 -12.84 12.93
C THR A 158 -7.55 -12.15 13.31
N ASN A 159 -7.50 -11.45 14.43
CA ASN A 159 -8.61 -10.62 14.89
C ASN A 159 -8.30 -9.15 14.63
N TYR A 160 -9.35 -8.33 14.57
CA TYR A 160 -9.24 -6.90 14.26
C TYR A 160 -10.02 -6.05 15.26
N LYS A 161 -9.50 -4.86 15.57
CA LYS A 161 -10.20 -3.81 16.31
C LYS A 161 -9.88 -2.45 15.71
N THR A 162 -10.91 -1.71 15.34
CA THR A 162 -10.76 -0.31 14.92
C THR A 162 -11.04 0.62 16.09
N LEU A 163 -10.12 1.55 16.34
CA LEU A 163 -10.26 2.61 17.34
C LEU A 163 -10.51 3.92 16.62
N ALA A 164 -11.54 4.66 17.06
CA ALA A 164 -11.74 6.05 16.68
C ALA A 164 -10.99 6.93 17.69
N LEU A 165 -10.12 7.79 17.19
CA LEU A 165 -9.38 8.77 17.98
C LEU A 165 -10.16 10.09 18.03
N ASP A 166 -9.87 10.92 19.02
CA ASP A 166 -10.59 12.19 19.25
C ASP A 166 -10.44 13.20 18.09
N ASN A 167 -9.36 13.09 17.32
CA ASN A 167 -9.12 13.88 16.11
C ASN A 167 -9.87 13.33 14.87
N GLY A 168 -10.78 12.37 15.04
CA GLY A 168 -11.55 11.77 13.95
C GLY A 168 -10.80 10.70 13.14
N ARG A 169 -9.50 10.46 13.43
CA ARG A 169 -8.75 9.38 12.78
C ARG A 169 -9.24 8.02 13.26
N ARG A 170 -9.23 7.04 12.36
CA ARG A 170 -9.55 5.65 12.66
C ARG A 170 -8.32 4.80 12.45
N ILE A 171 -7.78 4.25 13.54
CA ILE A 171 -6.66 3.30 13.48
C ILE A 171 -7.21 1.89 13.59
N THR A 172 -6.58 0.94 12.90
CA THR A 172 -6.94 -0.48 13.03
C THR A 172 -5.79 -1.23 13.65
N LEU A 173 -6.11 -2.10 14.61
CA LEU A 173 -5.18 -3.02 15.26
C LEU A 173 -5.57 -4.43 14.82
N SER A 174 -4.57 -5.27 14.60
CA SER A 174 -4.77 -6.70 14.40
C SER A 174 -3.81 -7.52 15.27
N TRP A 175 -4.25 -8.72 15.63
CA TRP A 175 -3.49 -9.63 16.48
C TRP A 175 -3.73 -11.08 16.04
N ASN A 176 -2.63 -11.80 15.89
CA ASN A 176 -2.53 -13.20 15.51
C ASN A 176 -1.79 -13.96 16.64
N PRO A 177 -2.27 -15.13 17.08
CA PRO A 177 -1.62 -15.88 18.15
C PRO A 177 -0.21 -16.39 17.80
N ASP A 178 0.16 -16.51 16.53
CA ASP A 178 1.47 -17.01 16.12
C ASP A 178 2.60 -15.99 16.38
N GLN A 179 3.29 -16.18 17.51
CA GLN A 179 4.40 -15.31 17.95
C GLN A 179 5.68 -15.45 17.11
N ARG A 180 5.73 -16.35 16.11
CA ARG A 180 6.85 -16.43 15.16
C ARG A 180 6.76 -15.35 14.08
N LEU A 181 5.57 -14.77 13.90
CA LEU A 181 5.33 -13.71 12.94
C LEU A 181 5.87 -12.36 13.48
N PRO A 182 6.45 -11.51 12.62
CA PRO A 182 6.91 -10.18 13.02
C PRO A 182 5.74 -9.26 13.40
N ARG A 183 6.05 -8.18 14.11
CA ARG A 183 5.14 -7.07 14.38
C ARG A 183 5.28 -6.00 13.30
N ALA A 184 4.16 -5.38 12.91
CA ALA A 184 4.15 -4.37 11.86
C ALA A 184 3.48 -3.06 12.28
N LEU A 185 4.04 -1.95 11.80
CA LEU A 185 3.43 -0.63 11.83
C LEU A 185 3.28 -0.14 10.38
N ILE A 186 2.05 0.16 9.97
CA ILE A 186 1.70 0.37 8.57
C ILE A 186 1.04 1.74 8.43
N TYR A 187 1.76 2.68 7.83
CA TYR A 187 1.24 3.98 7.43
C TYR A 187 0.76 3.88 5.98
N HIS A 188 -0.50 4.21 5.74
CA HIS A 188 -1.08 3.99 4.42
C HIS A 188 -2.17 4.99 4.04
N ASP A 189 -2.46 5.09 2.74
CA ASP A 189 -3.63 5.79 2.21
C ASP A 189 -4.80 4.82 1.93
N SER A 190 -5.83 5.27 1.22
CA SER A 190 -7.03 4.47 0.94
C SER A 190 -6.78 3.23 0.06
N PHE A 191 -5.67 3.15 -0.67
CA PHE A 191 -5.32 1.97 -1.47
C PHE A 191 -5.14 0.73 -0.59
N PHE A 192 -4.60 0.88 0.62
CA PHE A 192 -4.37 -0.26 1.50
C PHE A 192 -5.62 -0.82 2.16
N PHE A 193 -6.80 -0.19 2.01
CA PHE A 193 -8.03 -0.74 2.59
C PHE A 193 -8.35 -2.16 2.10
N GLN A 194 -8.09 -2.48 0.82
CA GLN A 194 -8.25 -3.84 0.30
C GLN A 194 -7.04 -4.75 0.59
N VAL A 195 -5.89 -4.18 0.92
CA VAL A 195 -4.64 -4.92 1.19
C VAL A 195 -4.56 -5.37 2.66
N ASN A 196 -5.01 -4.52 3.59
CA ASN A 196 -4.90 -4.74 5.04
C ASN A 196 -5.49 -6.09 5.51
N PRO A 197 -6.67 -6.53 5.05
CA PRO A 197 -7.20 -7.84 5.41
C PRO A 197 -6.29 -9.01 4.97
N MET A 198 -5.61 -8.88 3.83
CA MET A 198 -4.68 -9.90 3.32
C MET A 198 -3.36 -9.92 4.09
N LEU A 199 -2.94 -8.76 4.64
CA LEU A 199 -1.73 -8.63 5.45
C LEU A 199 -1.88 -9.23 6.86
N GLY A 200 -3.09 -9.27 7.41
CA GLY A 200 -3.28 -9.62 8.83
C GLY A 200 -2.81 -11.02 9.23
N ALA A 201 -2.76 -11.97 8.28
CA ALA A 201 -2.25 -13.32 8.53
C ALA A 201 -0.71 -13.40 8.63
N HIS A 202 0.00 -12.30 8.34
CA HIS A 202 1.46 -12.25 8.23
C HIS A 202 2.15 -11.61 9.43
N PHE A 203 1.38 -11.09 10.39
CA PHE A 203 1.92 -10.35 11.53
C PHE A 203 1.29 -10.84 12.83
N SER A 204 2.12 -11.00 13.87
CA SER A 204 1.65 -11.32 15.23
C SER A 204 0.82 -10.15 15.78
N ASN A 205 1.29 -8.93 15.54
CA ASN A 205 0.56 -7.70 15.79
C ASN A 205 0.78 -6.74 14.62
N ALA A 206 -0.28 -6.10 14.14
CA ALA A 206 -0.12 -5.00 13.18
C ALA A 206 -1.03 -3.81 13.52
N THR A 207 -0.46 -2.61 13.39
CA THR A 207 -1.15 -1.34 13.57
C THR A 207 -1.20 -0.59 12.24
N TYR A 208 -2.42 -0.36 11.76
CA TYR A 208 -2.71 0.29 10.48
C TYR A 208 -3.17 1.72 10.72
N ILE A 209 -2.37 2.67 10.24
CA ILE A 209 -2.52 4.10 10.48
C ILE A 209 -2.76 4.80 9.14
N PRO A 210 -3.99 5.26 8.89
CA PRO A 210 -4.27 6.10 7.74
C PRO A 210 -3.54 7.45 7.81
N HIS A 211 -3.03 7.91 6.66
CA HIS A 211 -2.33 9.21 6.54
C HIS A 211 -2.98 10.27 5.63
N TYR A 212 -4.15 9.98 5.05
CA TYR A 212 -4.83 10.91 4.14
C TYR A 212 -5.52 12.10 4.85
N THR A 213 -5.57 12.12 6.18
CA THR A 213 -6.05 13.29 6.95
C THR A 213 -4.86 14.23 7.14
N GLY A 214 -4.94 15.48 6.67
CA GLY A 214 -3.84 16.46 6.65
C GLY A 214 -3.21 16.84 8.01
N ASP A 215 -3.57 16.12 9.07
CA ASP A 215 -2.92 16.14 10.38
C ASP A 215 -1.71 15.20 10.34
N GLY A 216 -0.56 15.68 10.79
CA GLY A 216 0.71 14.95 10.74
C GLY A 216 0.58 13.48 11.14
N ILE A 217 1.22 12.60 10.38
CA ILE A 217 1.16 11.15 10.61
C ILE A 217 1.99 10.72 11.83
N TRP A 218 2.86 11.62 12.29
CA TRP A 218 3.98 11.34 13.18
C TRP A 218 3.75 11.69 14.65
N ASP A 219 2.70 12.46 14.97
CA ASP A 219 2.48 13.01 16.32
C ASP A 219 1.90 12.02 17.35
N LEU A 220 2.23 10.74 17.25
CA LEU A 220 1.60 9.70 18.08
C LEU A 220 2.56 8.66 18.66
N ASP A 221 3.88 8.85 18.52
CA ASP A 221 4.92 7.97 19.11
C ASP A 221 4.63 6.46 18.94
N TRP A 222 4.08 6.09 17.78
CA TRP A 222 3.62 4.73 17.54
C TRP A 222 4.78 3.76 17.40
N ILE A 223 5.95 4.22 16.94
CA ILE A 223 7.10 3.33 16.80
C ILE A 223 7.51 2.81 18.18
N ASP A 224 7.57 3.67 19.20
CA ASP A 224 7.98 3.26 20.53
C ASP A 224 6.87 2.49 21.24
N GLN A 225 5.60 2.88 21.06
CA GLN A 225 4.46 2.18 21.67
C GLN A 225 4.19 0.79 21.08
N GLN A 226 4.42 0.61 19.78
CA GLN A 226 4.13 -0.64 19.08
C GLN A 226 5.36 -1.56 18.98
N ASP A 227 6.56 -0.99 19.12
CA ASP A 227 7.84 -1.69 19.04
C ASP A 227 7.90 -2.62 17.80
N PRO A 228 7.70 -2.10 16.57
CA PRO A 228 7.52 -2.96 15.40
C PRO A 228 8.83 -3.56 14.90
N ASP A 229 8.79 -4.79 14.36
CA ASP A 229 9.92 -5.35 13.60
C ASP A 229 9.99 -4.77 12.18
N ILE A 230 8.83 -4.42 11.62
CA ILE A 230 8.65 -3.93 10.25
C ILE A 230 7.81 -2.66 10.25
N ILE A 231 8.27 -1.64 9.53
CA ILE A 231 7.46 -0.46 9.19
C ILE A 231 7.20 -0.44 7.69
N ILE A 232 5.93 -0.33 7.31
CA ILE A 232 5.51 -0.12 5.93
C ILE A 232 4.98 1.31 5.81
N VAL A 233 5.53 2.08 4.88
CA VAL A 233 5.00 3.40 4.51
C VAL A 233 4.54 3.31 3.06
N GLU A 234 3.23 3.26 2.85
CA GLU A 234 2.62 3.28 1.54
C GLU A 234 2.16 4.68 1.15
N PHE A 235 2.26 5.03 -0.14
CA PHE A 235 1.57 6.18 -0.72
C PHE A 235 1.39 6.04 -2.23
N ALA A 236 0.34 6.66 -2.76
CA ALA A 236 0.16 6.80 -4.20
C ALA A 236 1.23 7.69 -4.86
N GLU A 237 1.66 7.37 -6.08
CA GLU A 237 2.75 8.04 -6.80
C GLU A 237 2.52 9.55 -7.02
N ARG A 238 1.25 10.00 -6.99
CA ARG A 238 0.88 11.42 -7.04
C ARG A 238 1.38 12.22 -5.83
N TYR A 239 1.64 11.56 -4.70
CA TYR A 239 2.14 12.13 -3.46
C TYR A 239 3.66 11.96 -3.27
N ILE A 240 4.42 11.59 -4.31
CA ILE A 240 5.90 11.51 -4.23
C ILE A 240 6.54 12.80 -3.69
N HIS A 241 5.94 13.95 -3.97
CA HIS A 241 6.42 15.25 -3.51
C HIS A 241 6.23 15.45 -1.99
N ASP A 242 5.25 14.77 -1.39
CA ASP A 242 4.96 14.82 0.05
C ASP A 242 5.81 13.82 0.85
N LEU A 243 6.61 12.97 0.18
CA LEU A 243 7.38 11.93 0.85
C LEU A 243 8.35 12.47 1.89
N THR A 244 8.92 13.66 1.67
CA THR A 244 9.80 14.31 2.67
C THR A 244 9.03 14.71 3.93
N ARG A 245 7.77 15.15 3.80
CA ARG A 245 6.87 15.43 4.94
C ARG A 245 6.44 14.14 5.62
N LEU A 246 6.15 13.11 4.84
CA LEU A 246 5.76 11.79 5.35
C LEU A 246 6.92 11.00 5.96
N LEU A 247 8.17 11.48 5.93
CA LEU A 247 9.32 10.78 6.51
C LEU A 247 9.98 11.55 7.67
N LYS A 248 9.56 12.79 7.92
CA LYS A 248 10.07 13.60 9.03
C LYS A 248 9.20 13.36 10.26
N PRO A 249 9.76 12.86 11.38
CA PRO A 249 9.04 12.76 12.65
C PRO A 249 8.44 14.10 13.08
#